data_AF-A0A1W2BIL5-F1
#
_entry.id   AF-A0A1W2BIL5-F1
#
_cell.length_a   1.000
_cell.length_b   1.000
_cell.length_c   1.000
_cell.angle_alpha   90.00
_cell.angle_beta   90.00
_cell.angle_gamma   90.00
#
_symmetry.space_group_name_H-M   'P 1'
#
loop_
_entity.id
_entity.type
_entity.pdbx_description
1 polymer ?
#
loop_
_entity_poly.entity_id
_entity_poly.type
_entity_poly.pdbx_seq_one_letter_code
_entity_poly.pdbx_strand_id
1 'polypeptide(L)'
;MIRIGCILALCAAPALASEAGKSDFVYVSDLAAQGFEPFATSSTGGATFGMQKGADLYLCFIADNMTDSAIRQQALVAELNGENPDRTVPNIPVACVLTQ
;
A
#
# COMPACT_ATOMS: atom_id res chain seq x y z
N MET A 1 15.79 -30.25 -52.64
CA MET A 1 16.27 -30.12 -51.25
C MET A 1 15.58 -28.90 -50.64
N ILE A 2 14.54 -29.14 -49.84
CA ILE A 2 13.62 -28.10 -49.33
C ILE A 2 14.20 -27.52 -48.04
N ARG A 3 14.51 -26.21 -48.03
CA ARG A 3 14.89 -25.48 -46.82
C ARG A 3 13.63 -25.14 -46.03
N ILE A 4 13.42 -25.85 -44.92
CA ILE A 4 12.34 -25.58 -43.97
C ILE A 4 12.75 -24.35 -43.16
N GLY A 5 12.08 -23.22 -43.41
CA GLY A 5 12.20 -22.00 -42.61
C GLY A 5 11.30 -22.09 -41.38
N CYS A 6 11.91 -22.07 -40.19
CA CYS A 6 11.18 -21.98 -38.94
C CYS A 6 10.78 -20.51 -38.71
N ILE A 7 9.50 -20.20 -38.92
CA ILE A 7 8.92 -18.89 -38.56
C ILE A 7 8.71 -18.91 -37.04
N LEU A 8 9.53 -18.16 -36.29
CA LEU A 8 9.27 -17.87 -34.89
C LEU A 8 8.05 -16.94 -34.80
N ALA A 9 6.93 -17.48 -34.33
CA ALA A 9 5.75 -16.70 -33.98
C ALA A 9 6.05 -15.87 -32.72
N LEU A 10 6.16 -14.55 -32.89
CA LEU A 10 6.29 -13.58 -31.82
C LEU A 10 4.94 -13.48 -31.10
N CYS A 11 4.78 -14.14 -29.96
CA CYS A 11 3.62 -13.95 -29.09
C CYS A 11 3.66 -12.55 -28.48
N ALA A 12 3.00 -11.59 -29.13
CA ALA A 12 2.72 -10.28 -28.56
C ALA A 12 1.71 -10.45 -27.43
N ALA A 13 2.18 -10.52 -26.18
CA ALA A 13 1.31 -10.38 -25.03
C ALA A 13 0.74 -8.95 -25.04
N PRO A 14 -0.59 -8.77 -24.89
CA PRO A 14 -1.16 -7.44 -24.77
C PRO A 14 -0.67 -6.82 -23.46
N ALA A 15 0.18 -5.80 -23.57
CA ALA A 15 0.47 -4.93 -22.45
C ALA A 15 -0.85 -4.20 -22.11
N LEU A 16 -1.50 -4.60 -21.03
CA LEU A 16 -2.61 -3.86 -20.45
C LEU A 16 -2.04 -2.53 -19.94
N ALA A 17 -2.10 -1.51 -20.77
CA ALA A 17 -1.75 -0.15 -20.37
C ALA A 17 -2.76 0.31 -19.33
N SER A 18 -2.31 0.51 -18.08
CA SER A 18 -3.10 1.23 -17.08
C SER A 18 -3.46 2.61 -17.64
N GLU A 19 -4.72 3.04 -17.47
CA GLU A 19 -5.12 4.39 -17.89
C GLU A 19 -4.26 5.44 -17.17
N ALA A 20 -3.85 6.48 -17.90
CA ALA A 20 -3.11 7.60 -17.32
C ALA A 20 -3.91 8.18 -16.13
N GLY A 21 -3.26 8.32 -14.98
CA GLY A 21 -3.89 8.78 -13.74
C GLY A 21 -4.55 7.70 -12.88
N LYS A 22 -4.39 6.41 -13.20
CA LYS A 22 -4.76 5.29 -12.31
C LYS A 22 -3.53 4.51 -11.85
N SER A 23 -3.42 4.35 -10.55
CA SER A 23 -2.40 3.53 -9.89
C SER A 23 -3.07 2.55 -8.94
N ASP A 24 -2.54 1.34 -8.86
CA ASP A 24 -2.95 0.37 -7.85
C ASP A 24 -2.52 0.83 -6.45
N PHE A 25 -3.30 0.40 -5.46
CA PHE A 25 -2.90 0.56 -4.06
C PHE A 25 -1.75 -0.39 -3.73
N VAL A 26 -0.82 0.07 -2.88
CA VAL A 26 0.25 -0.76 -2.29
C VAL A 26 0.23 -0.65 -0.77
N TYR A 27 0.63 -1.70 -0.05
CA TYR A 27 0.70 -1.61 1.41
C TYR A 27 1.90 -0.77 1.85
N VAL A 28 1.72 0.01 2.93
CA VAL A 28 2.83 0.80 3.51
C VAL A 28 4.01 -0.09 3.92
N SER A 29 3.73 -1.31 4.38
CA SER A 29 4.76 -2.28 4.78
C SER A 29 5.67 -2.65 3.62
N ASP A 30 5.10 -2.79 2.41
CA ASP A 30 5.84 -3.17 1.22
C ASP A 30 6.72 -2.02 0.75
N LEU A 31 6.24 -0.78 0.83
CA LEU A 31 7.04 0.41 0.54
C LEU A 31 8.19 0.58 1.56
N ALA A 32 7.90 0.40 2.85
CA ALA A 32 8.91 0.48 3.90
C ALA A 32 10.00 -0.60 3.72
N ALA A 33 9.61 -1.84 3.41
CA ALA A 33 10.56 -2.93 3.11
C ALA A 33 11.44 -2.63 1.88
N GLN A 34 10.95 -1.81 0.95
CA GLN A 34 11.68 -1.35 -0.22
C GLN A 34 12.55 -0.10 0.04
N GLY A 35 12.56 0.45 1.26
CA GLY A 35 13.34 1.62 1.64
C GLY A 35 12.72 2.94 1.21
N PHE A 36 11.39 3.01 1.09
CA PHE A 36 10.69 4.29 1.03
C PHE A 36 10.63 4.92 2.42
N GLU A 37 10.85 6.22 2.48
CA GLU A 37 10.88 6.99 3.72
C GLU A 37 9.59 7.80 3.90
N PRO A 38 9.04 7.92 5.11
CA PRO A 38 7.82 8.68 5.35
C PRO A 38 8.05 10.19 5.26
N PHE A 39 7.04 10.93 4.79
CA PHE A 39 7.01 12.40 4.81
C PHE A 39 5.64 12.92 5.24
N ALA A 40 5.62 14.14 5.80
CA ALA A 40 4.39 14.79 6.24
C ALA A 40 3.63 15.38 5.04
N THR A 41 2.32 15.14 5.00
CA THR A 41 1.42 15.73 4.01
C THR A 41 0.65 16.90 4.65
N SER A 42 0.13 17.80 3.82
CA SER A 42 -0.95 18.68 4.29
C SER A 42 -2.23 17.87 4.48
N SER A 43 -3.21 18.40 5.22
CA SER A 43 -4.53 17.76 5.36
C SER A 43 -5.32 17.75 4.04
N THR A 44 -4.85 18.46 3.03
CA THR A 44 -5.46 18.55 1.71
C THR A 44 -5.36 17.20 1.01
N GLY A 45 -6.51 16.62 0.66
CA GLY A 45 -6.58 15.34 -0.06
C GLY A 45 -6.78 14.10 0.82
N GLY A 46 -6.84 14.25 2.14
CA GLY A 46 -7.22 13.16 3.06
C GLY A 46 -6.16 12.09 3.32
N ALA A 47 -4.95 12.25 2.78
CA ALA A 47 -3.82 11.39 3.09
C ALA A 47 -3.37 11.58 4.55
N THR A 48 -3.03 10.48 5.21
CA THR A 48 -2.53 10.48 6.60
C THR A 48 -1.06 10.89 6.64
N PHE A 49 -0.28 10.41 5.66
CA PHE A 49 1.13 10.76 5.44
C PHE A 49 1.50 10.34 4.01
N GLY A 50 2.74 10.59 3.59
CA GLY A 50 3.27 10.09 2.33
C GLY A 50 4.53 9.25 2.49
N MET A 51 4.90 8.50 1.46
CA MET A 51 6.11 7.69 1.37
C MET A 51 6.90 8.11 0.14
N GLN A 52 8.22 8.27 0.24
CA GLN A 52 9.06 8.74 -0.86
C GLN A 52 10.30 7.88 -1.09
N LYS A 53 10.69 7.74 -2.36
CA LYS A 53 11.99 7.18 -2.75
C LYS A 53 12.44 7.76 -4.09
N GLY A 54 13.48 8.58 -4.08
CA GLY A 54 13.92 9.28 -5.29
C GLY A 54 12.86 10.27 -5.78
N ALA A 55 12.33 10.04 -6.98
CA ALA A 55 11.25 10.83 -7.56
C ALA A 55 9.85 10.24 -7.29
N ASP A 56 9.77 9.01 -6.79
CA ASP A 56 8.50 8.36 -6.53
C ASP A 56 7.92 8.85 -5.20
N LEU A 57 6.70 9.36 -5.27
CA LEU A 57 5.94 9.85 -4.15
C LEU A 57 4.63 9.07 -4.05
N TYR A 58 4.31 8.61 -2.86
CA TYR A 58 3.06 7.92 -2.56
C TYR A 58 2.32 8.68 -1.46
N LEU A 59 0.99 8.77 -1.57
CA LEU A 59 0.12 9.24 -0.49
C LEU A 59 -0.58 8.06 0.16
N CYS A 60 -0.50 7.97 1.48
CA CYS A 60 -0.97 6.85 2.27
C CYS A 60 -2.23 7.19 3.06
N PHE A 61 -3.18 6.27 3.05
CA PHE A 61 -4.52 6.43 3.61
C PHE A 61 -4.82 5.27 4.57
N ILE A 62 -5.46 5.58 5.69
CA ILE A 62 -6.00 4.58 6.61
C ILE A 62 -7.14 3.84 5.90
N ALA A 63 -7.01 2.52 5.78
CA ALA A 63 -7.97 1.63 5.13
C ALA A 63 -8.67 0.73 6.16
N ASP A 64 -9.02 1.33 7.30
CA ASP A 64 -9.46 0.62 8.50
C ASP A 64 -10.95 0.25 8.48
N ASN A 65 -11.34 -0.72 9.31
CA ASN A 65 -12.74 -1.12 9.51
C ASN A 65 -13.18 -0.90 10.97
N MET A 66 -14.51 -0.78 11.16
CA MET A 66 -15.08 -0.47 12.48
C MET A 66 -14.83 -1.57 13.52
N THR A 67 -14.77 -2.84 13.10
CA THR A 67 -14.57 -3.98 13.99
C THR A 67 -13.18 -3.96 14.61
N ASP A 68 -12.14 -3.87 13.77
CA ASP A 68 -10.75 -3.82 14.25
C ASP A 68 -10.48 -2.55 15.06
N SER A 69 -11.09 -1.44 14.67
CA SER A 69 -11.00 -0.17 15.41
C SER A 69 -11.56 -0.29 16.82
N ALA A 70 -12.73 -0.92 16.97
CA ALA A 70 -13.33 -1.16 18.28
C ALA A 70 -12.47 -2.11 19.15
N ILE A 71 -11.91 -3.17 18.56
CA ILE A 71 -11.02 -4.11 19.28
C ILE A 71 -9.77 -3.38 19.78
N ARG A 72 -9.12 -2.57 18.92
CA ARG A 72 -7.98 -1.74 19.33
C ARG A 72 -8.34 -0.82 20.48
N GLN A 73 -9.47 -0.11 20.37
CA GLN A 73 -9.90 0.83 21.41
C GLN A 73 -10.12 0.12 22.75
N GLN A 74 -10.74 -1.06 22.74
CA GLN A 74 -10.93 -1.86 23.95
C GLN A 74 -9.60 -2.31 24.56
N ALA A 75 -8.69 -2.84 23.75
CA ALA A 75 -7.37 -3.27 24.21
C ALA A 75 -6.56 -2.11 24.82
N LEU A 76 -6.59 -0.93 24.18
CA LEU A 76 -5.91 0.27 24.68
C LEU A 76 -6.50 0.77 26.01
N VAL A 77 -7.84 0.78 26.13
CA VAL A 77 -8.50 1.16 27.39
C VAL A 77 -8.16 0.16 28.51
N ALA A 78 -8.21 -1.14 28.22
CA ALA A 78 -7.83 -2.17 29.18
C ALA A 78 -6.35 -2.03 29.61
N GLU A 79 -5.43 -1.70 28.70
CA GLU A 79 -4.02 -1.47 29.04
C GLU A 79 -3.86 -0.27 29.97
N LEU A 80 -4.55 0.84 29.66
CA LEU A 80 -4.51 2.05 30.48
C LEU A 80 -5.09 1.82 31.89
N ASN A 81 -6.03 0.88 32.03
CA ASN A 81 -6.58 0.48 33.33
C ASN A 81 -5.73 -0.58 34.05
N GLY A 82 -4.68 -1.13 33.42
CA GLY A 82 -3.89 -2.23 33.96
C GLY A 82 -4.62 -3.58 33.96
N GLU A 83 -5.68 -3.71 33.16
CA GLU A 83 -6.57 -4.88 33.09
C GLU A 83 -6.26 -5.77 31.88
N ASN A 84 -5.39 -5.32 30.97
CA ASN A 84 -5.10 -6.02 29.73
C ASN A 84 -4.15 -7.23 29.96
N PRO A 85 -4.63 -8.47 29.76
CA PRO A 85 -3.79 -9.65 29.93
C PRO A 85 -2.80 -9.86 28.77
N ASP A 86 -3.03 -9.22 27.61
CA ASP A 86 -2.23 -9.38 26.39
C ASP A 86 -2.11 -8.05 25.63
N ARG A 87 -0.88 -7.60 25.39
CA ARG A 87 -0.58 -6.33 24.70
C ARG A 87 -0.77 -6.39 23.18
N THR A 88 -1.37 -7.45 22.66
CA THR A 88 -1.67 -7.59 21.24
C THR A 88 -2.79 -6.63 20.82
N VAL A 89 -2.53 -5.84 19.79
CA VAL A 89 -3.45 -4.84 19.23
C VAL A 89 -3.46 -5.04 17.71
N PRO A 90 -4.62 -5.21 17.06
CA PRO A 90 -4.69 -5.36 15.61
C PRO A 90 -4.03 -4.17 14.89
N ASN A 91 -3.18 -4.42 13.90
CA ASN A 91 -2.55 -3.36 13.12
C ASN A 91 -3.60 -2.46 12.43
N ILE A 92 -3.30 -1.17 12.27
CA ILE A 92 -4.11 -0.26 11.46
C ILE A 92 -3.70 -0.47 10.00
N PRO A 93 -4.59 -0.97 9.12
CA PRO A 93 -4.26 -1.16 7.72
C PRO A 93 -4.09 0.20 7.03
N VAL A 94 -3.01 0.33 6.25
CA VAL A 94 -2.69 1.53 5.48
C VAL A 94 -2.33 1.13 4.07
N ALA A 95 -2.94 1.81 3.10
CA ALA A 95 -2.69 1.64 1.67
C ALA A 95 -2.20 2.96 1.07
N CYS A 96 -1.23 2.89 0.18
CA CYS A 96 -0.60 4.02 -0.45
C CYS A 96 -0.84 4.03 -1.97
N VAL A 97 -0.99 5.22 -2.55
CA VAL A 97 -1.24 5.46 -3.98
C VAL A 97 -0.10 6.28 -4.55
N LEU A 98 0.44 5.86 -5.70
CA LEU A 98 1.47 6.63 -6.40
C LEU A 98 0.89 7.97 -6.87
N THR A 99 1.59 9.06 -6.57
CA THR A 99 1.25 10.39 -7.06
C THR A 99 1.95 10.69 -8.38
N GLN A 100 1.31 11.53 -9.18
CA GLN A 100 1.80 11.99 -10.48
C GLN A 100 2.72 13.20 -10.36
#